data_AF-A0A377ZAP6-F1
#
_entry.id   AF-A0A377ZAP6-F1
#
_cell.length_a   1.000
_cell.length_b   1.000
_cell.length_c   1.000
_cell.angle_alpha   90.00
_cell.angle_beta   90.00
_cell.angle_gamma   90.00
#
_symmetry.space_group_name_H-M   'P 1'
#
loop_
_entity.id
_entity.type
_entity.pdbx_description
1 polymer ?
#
loop_
_entity_poly.entity_id
_entity_poly.type
_entity_poly.pdbx_seq_one_letter_code
_entity_poly.pdbx_strand_id
1 'polypeptide(L)'
;MRSIKVGNDSGGRDAINRLIQAYNFNSRQQLCDHLGVSKSTMANRYLRDSFPAEWVIQCALETGLSLRWLTTGQGDKHGAPGHENSFDSVTPTQVRSLSEVVAPELDKASLIGGSLVEHGKVILDSSLIPHDLNNPILIHADNDAYLIDRAITPPVNGVWLVDIDGIKASSN
;
A
#
# COMPACT_ATOMS: atom_id res chain seq x y z
N MET A 1 -19.66 -12.92 -19.79
CA MET A 1 -19.76 -11.58 -19.16
C MET A 1 -20.18 -11.76 -17.70
N ARG A 2 -19.26 -11.60 -16.74
CA ARG A 2 -19.57 -11.75 -15.31
C ARG A 2 -20.28 -10.48 -14.83
N SER A 3 -21.60 -10.54 -14.65
CA SER A 3 -22.41 -9.43 -14.17
C SER A 3 -22.33 -9.36 -12.65
N ILE A 4 -21.75 -8.27 -12.12
CA ILE A 4 -21.84 -7.95 -10.70
C ILE A 4 -23.20 -7.24 -10.52
N LYS A 5 -24.18 -7.93 -9.95
CA LYS A 5 -25.42 -7.29 -9.50
C LYS A 5 -25.15 -6.61 -8.16
N VAL A 6 -24.60 -5.39 -8.19
CA VAL A 6 -24.65 -4.48 -7.05
C VAL A 6 -26.00 -3.78 -7.10
N GLY A 7 -27.00 -4.31 -6.40
CA GLY A 7 -28.19 -3.55 -6.05
C GLY A 7 -27.90 -2.71 -4.80
N ASN A 8 -28.43 -1.48 -4.77
CA ASN A 8 -28.27 -0.53 -3.64
C ASN A 8 -28.72 -1.12 -2.28
N ASP A 9 -29.57 -2.15 -2.32
CA ASP A 9 -30.16 -2.85 -1.17
C ASP A 9 -30.10 -4.38 -1.36
N SER A 10 -28.95 -4.90 -1.79
CA SER A 10 -28.74 -6.34 -1.89
C SER A 10 -27.30 -6.74 -1.54
N GLY A 11 -27.15 -7.84 -0.80
CA GLY A 11 -25.85 -8.44 -0.47
C GLY A 11 -25.13 -7.84 0.75
N GLY A 12 -25.76 -6.88 1.44
CA GLY A 12 -25.25 -6.30 2.68
C GLY A 12 -25.19 -7.30 3.83
N ARG A 13 -26.17 -8.19 3.97
CA ARG A 13 -26.20 -9.24 5.02
C ARG A 13 -25.04 -10.22 4.85
N ASP A 14 -24.79 -10.66 3.62
CA ASP A 14 -23.69 -11.58 3.33
C ASP A 14 -22.34 -10.91 3.54
N ALA A 15 -22.21 -9.63 3.18
CA ALA A 15 -21.03 -8.82 3.48
C ALA A 15 -20.80 -8.69 5.00
N ILE A 16 -21.84 -8.38 5.78
CA ILE A 16 -21.75 -8.31 7.25
C ILE A 16 -21.35 -9.66 7.84
N ASN A 17 -21.90 -10.77 7.34
CA ASN A 17 -21.51 -12.11 7.81
C ASN A 17 -20.05 -12.43 7.48
N ARG A 18 -19.55 -11.98 6.32
CA ARG A 18 -18.13 -12.10 5.96
C ARG A 18 -17.23 -11.23 6.83
N LEU A 19 -17.66 -10.03 7.20
CA LEU A 19 -16.94 -9.17 8.16
C LEU A 19 -16.79 -9.86 9.53
N ILE A 20 -17.86 -10.48 10.03
CA ILE A 20 -17.82 -11.27 11.27
C ILE A 20 -16.78 -12.40 11.15
N GLN A 21 -16.76 -13.12 10.03
CA GLN A 21 -15.77 -14.18 9.75
C GLN A 21 -14.35 -13.66 9.52
N ALA A 22 -14.20 -12.45 9.02
CA ALA A 22 -12.90 -11.83 8.76
C ALA A 22 -12.19 -11.49 10.08
N TYR A 23 -12.93 -10.91 11.03
CA TYR A 23 -12.43 -10.57 12.36
C TYR A 23 -12.46 -11.73 13.36
N ASN A 24 -12.91 -12.93 12.95
CA ASN A 24 -13.14 -14.06 13.84
C ASN A 24 -14.09 -13.73 15.02
N PHE A 25 -15.12 -12.93 14.77
CA PHE A 25 -16.17 -12.63 15.74
C PHE A 25 -17.26 -13.70 15.74
N ASN A 26 -17.95 -13.84 16.88
CA ASN A 26 -19.07 -14.76 17.04
C ASN A 26 -20.43 -14.06 16.93
N SER A 27 -20.44 -12.71 16.90
CA SER A 27 -21.69 -11.95 16.90
C SER A 27 -21.59 -10.63 16.16
N ARG A 28 -22.75 -10.15 15.68
CA ARG A 28 -22.92 -8.79 15.16
C ARG A 28 -22.62 -7.71 16.21
N GLN A 29 -22.77 -8.03 17.50
CA GLN A 29 -22.46 -7.10 18.58
C GLN A 29 -20.97 -6.78 18.63
N GLN A 30 -20.12 -7.79 18.59
CA GLN A 30 -18.67 -7.59 18.57
C GLN A 30 -18.23 -6.76 17.35
N LEU A 31 -18.86 -6.99 16.20
CA LEU A 31 -18.61 -6.16 15.01
C LEU A 31 -19.04 -4.70 15.23
N CYS A 32 -20.19 -4.44 15.87
CA CYS A 32 -20.60 -3.08 16.23
C CYS A 32 -19.59 -2.40 17.14
N ASP A 33 -19.13 -3.13 18.17
CA ASP A 33 -18.20 -2.62 19.17
C ASP A 33 -16.85 -2.28 18.51
N HIS A 34 -16.38 -3.13 17.60
CA HIS A 34 -15.16 -2.91 16.80
C HIS A 34 -15.27 -1.71 15.85
N LEU A 35 -16.39 -1.59 15.14
CA LEU A 35 -16.62 -0.51 14.18
C LEU A 35 -17.01 0.83 14.83
N GLY A 36 -17.26 0.86 16.14
CA GLY A 36 -17.75 2.04 16.85
C GLY A 36 -19.16 2.48 16.43
N VAL A 37 -20.00 1.55 15.95
CA VAL A 37 -21.37 1.84 15.48
C VAL A 37 -22.43 1.34 16.46
N SER A 38 -23.59 2.01 16.47
CA SER A 38 -24.71 1.58 17.32
C SER A 38 -25.37 0.29 16.82
N LYS A 39 -26.01 -0.45 17.72
CA LYS A 39 -26.80 -1.65 17.38
C LYS A 39 -27.93 -1.32 16.40
N SER A 40 -28.54 -0.13 16.51
CA SER A 40 -29.61 0.30 15.60
C SER A 40 -29.07 0.58 14.20
N THR A 41 -27.87 1.15 14.06
CA THR A 41 -27.19 1.32 12.77
C THR A 41 -26.96 -0.02 12.08
N MET A 42 -26.40 -0.99 12.82
CA MET A 42 -26.19 -2.36 12.32
C MET A 42 -27.51 -3.05 11.95
N ALA A 43 -28.51 -2.99 12.82
CA ALA A 43 -29.80 -3.62 12.59
C ALA A 43 -30.53 -3.03 11.37
N ASN A 44 -30.56 -1.69 11.24
CA ASN A 44 -31.17 -1.02 10.10
C ASN A 44 -30.48 -1.39 8.79
N ARG A 45 -29.15 -1.41 8.76
CA ARG A 45 -28.40 -1.80 7.57
C ARG A 45 -28.62 -3.26 7.21
N TYR A 46 -28.57 -4.15 8.19
CA TYR A 46 -28.84 -5.58 8.00
C TYR A 46 -30.27 -5.82 7.52
N LEU A 47 -31.26 -5.08 8.04
CA LEU A 47 -32.65 -5.17 7.62
C LEU A 47 -32.83 -4.74 6.16
N ARG A 48 -32.22 -3.62 5.77
CA ARG A 48 -32.30 -3.07 4.40
C ARG A 48 -31.43 -3.83 3.40
N ASP A 49 -30.59 -4.74 3.86
CA ASP A 49 -29.60 -5.44 3.04
C ASP A 49 -28.66 -4.47 2.28
N SER A 50 -28.51 -3.24 2.79
CA SER A 50 -27.68 -2.21 2.17
C SER A 50 -26.20 -2.53 2.36
N PHE A 51 -25.44 -2.43 1.27
CA PHE A 51 -24.05 -2.86 1.23
C PHE A 51 -23.13 -1.97 2.11
N PRO A 52 -22.36 -2.54 3.06
CA PRO A 52 -21.50 -1.76 3.96
C PRO A 52 -20.11 -1.50 3.38
N ALA A 53 -20.03 -0.65 2.36
CA ALA A 53 -18.78 -0.38 1.66
C ALA A 53 -17.66 0.11 2.60
N GLU A 54 -17.98 1.02 3.51
CA GLU A 54 -17.02 1.58 4.45
C GLU A 54 -16.49 0.55 5.46
N TRP A 55 -17.34 -0.36 5.95
CA TRP A 55 -16.91 -1.43 6.86
C TRP A 55 -16.08 -2.49 6.15
N VAL A 56 -16.40 -2.77 4.88
CA VAL A 56 -15.64 -3.67 4.02
C VAL A 56 -14.24 -3.12 3.73
N ILE A 57 -14.14 -1.84 3.43
CA ILE A 57 -12.84 -1.18 3.21
C ILE A 57 -12.02 -1.19 4.49
N GLN A 58 -12.60 -0.80 5.63
CA GLN A 58 -11.91 -0.83 6.92
C GLN A 58 -11.39 -2.24 7.25
N CYS A 59 -12.23 -3.27 7.07
CA CYS A 59 -11.84 -4.66 7.30
C CYS A 59 -10.71 -5.12 6.37
N ALA A 60 -10.76 -4.77 5.09
CA ALA A 60 -9.69 -5.12 4.16
C ALA A 60 -8.35 -4.50 4.59
N LEU A 61 -8.36 -3.24 5.03
CA LEU A 61 -7.16 -2.54 5.49
C LEU A 61 -6.61 -3.11 6.81
N GLU A 62 -7.48 -3.48 7.74
CA GLU A 62 -7.06 -4.00 9.05
C GLU A 62 -6.61 -5.47 9.02
N THR A 63 -7.21 -6.29 8.14
CA THR A 63 -6.99 -7.75 8.11
C THR A 63 -6.16 -8.23 6.92
N GLY A 64 -5.96 -7.38 5.91
CA GLY A 64 -5.29 -7.74 4.65
C GLY A 64 -6.10 -8.70 3.76
N LEU A 65 -7.37 -8.97 4.09
CA LEU A 65 -8.20 -9.91 3.34
C LEU A 65 -8.69 -9.33 2.01
N SER A 66 -8.90 -10.22 1.04
CA SER A 66 -9.32 -9.86 -0.33
C SER A 66 -10.64 -9.08 -0.34
N LEU A 67 -10.63 -7.86 -0.90
CA LEU A 67 -11.85 -7.08 -1.14
C LEU A 67 -12.86 -7.86 -1.98
N ARG A 68 -12.40 -8.65 -2.97
CA ARG A 68 -13.29 -9.48 -3.79
C ARG A 68 -14.01 -10.52 -2.94
N TRP A 69 -13.30 -11.18 -2.02
CA TRP A 69 -13.93 -12.12 -1.10
C TRP A 69 -14.85 -11.40 -0.10
N LEU A 70 -14.40 -10.29 0.48
CA LEU A 70 -15.17 -9.48 1.43
C LEU A 70 -16.44 -8.85 0.84
N THR A 71 -16.49 -8.61 -0.48
CA THR A 71 -17.64 -8.02 -1.19
C THR A 71 -18.57 -9.08 -1.78
N THR A 72 -18.02 -10.15 -2.36
CA THR A 72 -18.79 -11.14 -3.16
C THR A 72 -18.79 -12.55 -2.59
N GLY A 73 -17.91 -12.87 -1.63
CA GLY A 73 -17.66 -14.24 -1.19
C GLY A 73 -16.93 -15.12 -2.21
N GLN A 74 -16.52 -14.56 -3.36
CA GLN A 74 -15.84 -15.30 -4.42
C GLN A 74 -14.31 -15.14 -4.34
N GLY A 75 -13.60 -16.20 -4.74
CA GLY A 75 -12.14 -16.25 -4.69
C GLY A 75 -11.62 -16.54 -3.29
N ASP A 76 -10.30 -16.55 -3.15
CA ASP A 76 -9.67 -16.91 -1.88
C ASP A 76 -9.68 -15.76 -0.87
N LYS A 77 -9.98 -16.10 0.39
CA LYS A 77 -10.01 -15.18 1.53
C LYS A 77 -8.68 -14.43 1.69
N HIS A 78 -7.57 -15.18 1.63
CA HIS A 78 -6.21 -14.65 1.76
C HIS A 78 -5.56 -14.27 0.42
N GLY A 79 -6.28 -14.44 -0.71
CA GLY A 79 -5.69 -14.47 -2.05
C GLY A 79 -4.78 -15.69 -2.21
N ALA A 80 -5.13 -16.68 -3.02
CA ALA A 80 -4.26 -17.84 -3.18
C ALA A 80 -2.94 -17.43 -3.86
N PRO A 81 -1.79 -17.91 -3.35
CA PRO A 81 -0.58 -18.02 -4.14
C PRO A 81 -0.74 -19.23 -5.07
N GLY A 82 -0.81 -19.01 -6.39
CA GLY A 82 -0.63 -20.08 -7.38
C GLY A 82 -1.92 -20.63 -8.00
N HIS A 83 -2.23 -20.12 -9.19
CA HIS A 83 -2.24 -20.95 -10.40
C HIS A 83 -2.17 -20.00 -11.60
N GLU A 84 -0.93 -19.63 -11.90
CA GLU A 84 -0.47 -19.15 -13.19
C GLU A 84 -0.94 -20.11 -14.29
N ASN A 85 -1.74 -19.58 -15.23
CA ASN A 85 -1.87 -20.00 -16.63
C ASN A 85 -3.12 -19.36 -17.23
N SER A 86 -3.04 -18.07 -17.53
CA SER A 86 -3.63 -17.54 -18.76
C SER A 86 -2.97 -16.20 -19.07
N PHE A 87 -2.31 -16.22 -20.21
CA PHE A 87 -1.65 -15.11 -20.87
C PHE A 87 -2.71 -14.14 -21.39
N ASP A 88 -3.23 -13.28 -20.52
CA ASP A 88 -3.90 -12.02 -20.88
C ASP A 88 -4.37 -11.28 -19.63
N SER A 89 -4.20 -9.95 -19.65
CA SER A 89 -4.88 -8.98 -18.77
C SER A 89 -4.33 -8.78 -17.36
N VAL A 90 -3.71 -7.60 -17.18
CA VAL A 90 -3.64 -6.77 -15.95
C VAL A 90 -3.42 -7.56 -14.66
N THR A 91 -2.15 -7.63 -14.25
CA THR A 91 -1.67 -8.16 -12.96
C THR A 91 -2.62 -7.79 -11.81
N PRO A 92 -3.32 -8.77 -11.21
CA PRO A 92 -4.14 -8.52 -10.03
C PRO A 92 -3.21 -8.32 -8.82
N THR A 93 -2.94 -7.04 -8.58
CA THR A 93 -2.46 -6.37 -7.38
C THR A 93 -2.40 -7.28 -6.15
N GLN A 94 -1.18 -7.69 -5.79
CA GLN A 94 -0.83 -8.04 -4.41
C GLN A 94 -1.44 -6.96 -3.51
N VAL A 95 -2.21 -7.34 -2.48
CA VAL A 95 -2.59 -6.41 -1.42
C VAL A 95 -1.31 -6.03 -0.71
N ARG A 96 -0.66 -4.99 -1.24
CA ARG A 96 0.55 -4.39 -0.74
C ARG A 96 0.20 -3.68 0.56
N SER A 97 1.08 -3.75 1.55
CA SER A 97 0.94 -2.95 2.79
C SER A 97 0.64 -1.49 2.42
N LEU A 98 -0.11 -0.74 3.22
CA LEU A 98 -0.32 0.69 2.96
C LEU A 98 1.01 1.43 2.75
N SER A 99 2.08 1.00 3.43
CA SER A 99 3.44 1.52 3.24
C SER A 99 4.07 1.22 1.87
N GLU A 100 3.60 0.19 1.17
CA GLU A 100 4.05 -0.21 -0.17
C GLU A 100 3.16 0.38 -1.29
N VAL A 101 1.92 0.77 -0.95
CA VAL A 101 0.98 1.46 -1.84
C VAL A 101 1.18 2.97 -1.83
N VAL A 102 1.55 3.53 -0.66
CA VAL A 102 1.93 4.94 -0.54
C VAL A 102 3.33 5.10 -1.10
N ALA A 103 3.44 5.82 -2.21
CA ALA A 103 4.72 6.16 -2.80
C ALA A 103 5.55 6.97 -1.78
N PRO A 104 6.74 6.48 -1.36
CA PRO A 104 7.51 7.12 -0.31
C PRO A 104 8.00 8.51 -0.73
N GLU A 105 7.96 9.43 0.23
CA GLU A 105 8.61 10.75 0.11
C GLU A 105 10.08 10.63 0.50
N LEU A 106 10.96 11.03 -0.40
CA LEU A 106 12.41 11.07 -0.19
C LEU A 106 12.91 12.51 -0.24
N ASP A 107 13.97 12.80 0.52
CA ASP A 107 14.68 14.06 0.37
C ASP A 107 15.28 14.13 -1.04
N LYS A 108 15.31 15.34 -1.59
CA LYS A 108 15.89 15.60 -2.90
C LYS A 108 16.92 16.73 -2.81
N ALA A 109 17.99 16.62 -3.58
CA ALA A 109 18.98 17.67 -3.73
C ALA A 109 19.54 17.71 -5.17
N SER A 110 20.29 18.76 -5.48
CA SER A 110 21.00 18.91 -6.73
C SER A 110 22.46 19.26 -6.46
N LEU A 111 23.36 18.61 -7.17
CA LEU A 111 24.77 18.92 -7.15
C LEU A 111 25.06 19.96 -8.24
N ILE A 112 25.29 21.21 -7.83
CA ILE A 112 25.52 22.34 -8.73
C ILE A 112 26.87 22.95 -8.39
N GLY A 113 27.82 22.89 -9.32
CA GLY A 113 29.15 23.49 -9.15
C GLY A 113 29.89 22.97 -7.90
N GLY A 114 29.74 21.68 -7.58
CA GLY A 114 30.37 21.05 -6.41
C GLY A 114 29.65 21.30 -5.08
N SER A 115 28.52 22.02 -5.08
CA SER A 115 27.70 22.25 -3.89
C SER A 115 26.41 21.46 -3.95
N LEU A 116 26.04 20.82 -2.84
CA LEU A 116 24.76 20.14 -2.70
C LEU A 116 23.70 21.15 -2.26
N VAL A 117 22.73 21.40 -3.12
CA VAL A 117 21.60 22.29 -2.89
C VAL A 117 20.36 21.44 -2.62
N GLU A 118 19.79 21.54 -1.42
CA GLU A 118 18.59 20.78 -1.06
C GLU A 118 17.35 21.33 -1.77
N HIS A 119 16.56 20.42 -2.31
CA HIS A 119 15.35 20.67 -3.11
C HIS A 119 14.16 19.90 -2.53
N GLY A 120 13.73 20.24 -1.32
CA GLY A 120 12.51 19.67 -0.73
C GLY A 120 12.47 18.14 -0.84
N LYS A 121 11.35 17.61 -1.37
CA LYS A 121 11.11 16.16 -1.45
C LYS A 121 10.68 15.70 -2.83
N VAL A 122 10.86 14.40 -3.09
CA VAL A 122 10.39 13.69 -4.28
C VAL A 122 9.55 12.47 -3.88
N ILE A 123 8.58 12.12 -4.71
CA ILE A 123 7.80 10.89 -4.59
C ILE A 123 8.28 9.92 -5.67
N LEU A 124 8.68 8.71 -5.28
CA LEU A 124 9.12 7.65 -6.20
C LEU A 124 8.25 6.40 -6.04
N ASP A 125 8.17 5.59 -7.09
CA ASP A 125 7.61 4.24 -6.97
C ASP A 125 8.50 3.42 -6.04
N SER A 126 7.89 2.72 -5.07
CA SER A 126 8.60 1.93 -4.07
C SER A 126 9.46 0.82 -4.68
N SER A 127 9.12 0.33 -5.88
CA SER A 127 9.92 -0.65 -6.62
C SER A 127 11.25 -0.11 -7.15
N LEU A 128 11.41 1.21 -7.22
CA LEU A 128 12.65 1.87 -7.65
C LEU A 128 13.61 2.14 -6.48
N ILE A 129 13.20 1.82 -5.23
CA ILE A 129 13.96 2.07 -4.03
C ILE A 129 14.50 0.74 -3.49
N PRO A 130 15.83 0.52 -3.50
CA PRO A 130 16.43 -0.64 -2.89
C PRO A 130 16.06 -0.76 -1.40
N HIS A 131 15.71 -1.97 -0.96
CA HIS A 131 15.20 -2.23 0.39
C HIS A 131 16.27 -2.10 1.49
N ASP A 132 17.54 -2.05 1.11
CA ASP A 132 18.70 -1.95 1.99
C ASP A 132 19.10 -0.50 2.32
N LEU A 133 18.45 0.50 1.70
CA LEU A 133 18.70 1.91 1.99
C LEU A 133 18.03 2.33 3.30
N ASN A 134 18.79 2.92 4.22
CA ASN A 134 18.31 3.34 5.53
C ASN A 134 17.96 4.83 5.59
N ASN A 135 18.72 5.68 4.89
CA ASN A 135 18.48 7.11 4.80
C ASN A 135 18.64 7.63 3.35
N PRO A 136 17.77 7.19 2.43
CA PRO A 136 17.84 7.54 1.01
C PRO A 136 17.62 9.04 0.71
N ILE A 137 18.41 9.56 -0.23
CA ILE A 137 18.25 10.88 -0.85
C ILE A 137 18.40 10.77 -2.37
N LEU A 138 17.56 11.47 -3.14
CA LEU A 138 17.73 11.60 -4.59
C LEU A 138 18.56 12.84 -4.92
N ILE A 139 19.70 12.66 -5.58
CA ILE A 139 20.59 13.73 -6.01
C ILE A 139 20.58 13.83 -7.52
N HIS A 140 20.20 15.00 -8.06
CA HIS A 140 20.44 15.32 -9.46
C HIS A 140 21.83 15.91 -9.65
N ALA A 141 22.62 15.35 -10.54
CA ALA A 141 23.91 15.92 -10.92
C ALA A 141 23.96 15.99 -12.45
N ASP A 142 24.13 17.20 -12.99
CA ASP A 142 24.10 17.48 -14.42
C ASP A 142 22.86 16.90 -15.13
N ASN A 143 23.03 15.79 -15.86
CA ASN A 143 21.96 15.14 -16.63
C ASN A 143 21.49 13.81 -16.02
N ASP A 144 22.07 13.40 -14.89
CA ASP A 144 21.83 12.13 -14.22
C ASP A 144 21.17 12.34 -12.85
N ALA A 145 20.56 11.27 -12.32
CA ALA A 145 19.99 11.24 -10.98
C ALA A 145 20.47 10.00 -10.25
N TYR A 146 20.89 10.20 -9.00
CA TYR A 146 21.47 9.17 -8.15
C TYR A 146 20.63 9.03 -6.88
N LEU A 147 20.23 7.80 -6.56
CA LEU A 147 19.62 7.47 -5.27
C LEU A 147 20.72 6.97 -4.33
N ILE A 148 20.98 7.70 -3.25
CA ILE A 148 22.12 7.47 -2.35
C ILE A 148 21.63 7.22 -0.93
N ASP A 149 22.21 6.22 -0.23
CA ASP A 149 22.04 6.10 1.22
C ASP A 149 22.95 7.07 1.97
N ARG A 150 22.39 7.97 2.77
CA ARG A 150 23.16 8.86 3.66
C ARG A 150 23.57 8.19 4.96
N ALA A 151 23.13 6.95 5.23
CA ALA A 151 23.57 6.22 6.40
C ALA A 151 25.07 5.92 6.30
N ILE A 152 25.79 6.13 7.41
CA ILE A 152 27.24 5.96 7.46
C ILE A 152 27.56 4.47 7.31
N THR A 153 28.01 4.09 6.11
CA THR A 153 28.56 2.77 5.83
C THR A 153 30.04 2.92 5.47
N PRO A 154 30.90 1.96 5.86
CA PRO A 154 32.28 1.97 5.38
C PRO A 154 32.27 1.87 3.85
N PRO A 155 33.08 2.68 3.14
CA PRO A 155 33.10 2.67 1.69
C PRO A 155 33.48 1.27 1.19
N VAL A 156 32.56 0.67 0.45
CA VAL A 156 32.78 -0.54 -0.35
C VAL A 156 32.95 -0.14 -1.81
N ASN A 157 33.40 -1.05 -2.67
CA ASN A 157 33.52 -0.76 -4.10
C ASN A 157 32.16 -0.32 -4.67
N GLY A 158 32.11 0.83 -5.35
CA GLY A 158 30.89 1.38 -5.91
C GLY A 158 30.97 2.88 -6.15
N VAL A 159 29.85 3.48 -6.52
CA VAL A 159 29.72 4.93 -6.75
C VAL A 159 29.42 5.64 -5.43
N TRP A 160 30.23 6.65 -5.09
CA TRP A 160 30.07 7.41 -3.85
C TRP A 160 29.95 8.90 -4.11
N LEU A 161 29.09 9.57 -3.33
CA LEU A 161 29.19 11.01 -3.17
C LEU A 161 30.28 11.30 -2.15
N VAL A 162 31.36 11.92 -2.59
CA VAL A 162 32.53 12.25 -1.76
C VAL A 162 32.62 13.76 -1.63
N ASP A 163 32.93 14.25 -0.44
CA ASP A 163 33.29 15.64 -0.19
C ASP A 163 34.82 15.75 -0.13
N ILE A 164 35.41 16.49 -1.07
CA ILE A 164 36.85 16.75 -1.14
C ILE A 164 37.03 18.25 -0.95
N ASP A 165 37.55 18.65 0.21
CA ASP A 165 37.82 20.05 0.57
C ASP A 165 36.60 21.00 0.43
N GLY A 166 35.39 20.50 0.71
CA GLY A 166 34.13 21.25 0.61
C GLY A 166 33.43 21.14 -0.76
N ILE A 167 34.04 20.42 -1.71
CA ILE A 167 33.51 20.16 -3.05
C ILE A 167 32.98 18.73 -3.08
N LYS A 168 31.67 18.59 -3.31
CA LYS A 168 31.02 17.28 -3.46
C LYS A 168 31.09 16.82 -4.91
N ALA A 169 31.49 15.57 -5.12
CA ALA A 169 31.58 14.94 -6.44
C ALA A 169 31.18 13.46 -6.36
N SER A 170 30.70 12.90 -7.47
CA SER A 170 30.52 11.45 -7.62
C SER A 170 31.86 10.81 -7.99
N SER A 171 32.37 9.88 -7.17
CA SER A 171 33.55 9.07 -7.48
C SER A 171 33.12 7.66 -7.91
N ASN A 172 33.82 7.11 -8.90
CA ASN A 172 33.71 5.71 -9.34
C ASN A 172 34.77 4.85 -8.65
#